data_AF-A0A7H8V178-F1
#
_entry.id   AF-A0A7H8V178-F1
#
_cell.length_a   1.000
_cell.length_b   1.000
_cell.length_c   1.000
_cell.angle_alpha   90.00
_cell.angle_beta   90.00
_cell.angle_gamma   90.00
#
_symmetry.space_group_name_H-M   'P 1'
#
loop_
_entity.id
_entity.type
_entity.pdbx_description
1 polymer ?
#
loop_
_entity_poly.entity_id
_entity_poly.type
_entity_poly.pdbx_seq_one_letter_code
_entity_poly.pdbx_strand_id
1 'polypeptide(L)'
;MVTGLDDAGRQGIDGVYYNPNGHPPYIISEAKYDTSRLKKTADGRQMSEKWIDRRLERAIDKNHARSIRKSLFSADGNVQSHLFNIKKNGDIIVNQLDDMAKKMK
;
A
#
# COMPACT_ATOMS: atom_id res chain seq x y z
N MET A 1 12.59 -2.98 7.01
CA MET A 1 11.91 -2.90 8.32
C MET A 1 10.42 -2.97 8.05
N VAL A 2 9.70 -3.94 8.62
CA VAL A 2 8.23 -4.01 8.56
C VAL A 2 7.71 -3.22 9.75
N THR A 3 6.89 -2.20 9.53
CA THR A 3 6.24 -1.47 10.62
C THR A 3 4.96 -2.20 11.05
N GLY A 4 5.10 -3.10 12.02
CA GLY A 4 4.04 -3.50 12.96
C GLY A 4 2.90 -4.35 12.39
N LEU A 5 3.07 -5.68 12.44
CA LEU A 5 1.97 -6.65 12.30
C LEU A 5 1.13 -6.79 13.59
N ASP A 6 1.51 -6.11 14.68
CA ASP A 6 1.05 -6.44 16.04
C ASP A 6 0.06 -5.44 16.68
N ASP A 7 -0.42 -4.42 15.96
CA ASP A 7 -1.39 -3.47 16.53
C ASP A 7 -2.75 -3.50 15.81
N ALA A 8 -3.71 -4.16 16.44
CA ALA A 8 -5.11 -4.03 16.08
C ALA A 8 -5.55 -2.56 16.20
N GLY A 9 -6.00 -1.96 15.09
CA GLY A 9 -6.63 -0.63 15.09
C GLY A 9 -5.81 0.53 14.49
N ARG A 10 -4.67 0.28 13.85
CA ARG A 10 -4.02 1.33 13.05
C ARG A 10 -4.92 1.77 11.88
N GLN A 11 -5.23 3.07 11.84
CA GLN A 11 -5.83 3.71 10.68
C GLN A 11 -4.71 4.16 9.73
N GLY A 12 -4.45 3.43 8.65
CA GLY A 12 -3.34 3.77 7.78
C GLY A 12 -3.02 2.72 6.73
N ILE A 13 -1.81 2.83 6.18
CA ILE A 13 -1.20 1.82 5.30
C ILE A 13 -0.79 0.63 6.20
N ASP A 14 -1.20 -0.59 5.83
CA ASP A 14 -0.88 -1.78 6.63
C ASP A 14 0.61 -2.14 6.57
N GLY A 15 1.28 -1.90 5.44
CA GLY A 15 2.71 -2.15 5.32
C GLY A 15 3.38 -1.39 4.19
N VAL A 16 4.63 -1.01 4.43
CA VAL A 16 5.56 -0.49 3.41
C VAL A 16 6.82 -1.32 3.49
N TYR A 17 7.17 -1.95 2.37
CA TYR A 17 8.37 -2.77 2.23
C TYR A 17 9.36 -2.06 1.31
N TYR A 18 10.63 -2.09 1.71
CA TYR A 18 11.72 -1.54 0.94
C TYR A 18 12.81 -2.59 0.75
N ASN A 19 13.16 -2.85 -0.50
CA ASN A 19 14.32 -3.64 -0.90
C ASN A 19 15.08 -2.86 -1.98
N PRO A 20 16.26 -2.28 -1.69
CA PRO A 20 17.02 -1.51 -2.69
C PRO A 20 17.42 -2.31 -3.93
N ASN A 21 17.53 -3.64 -3.79
CA ASN A 21 17.86 -4.55 -4.88
C ASN A 21 16.61 -5.13 -5.57
N GLY A 22 15.41 -4.74 -5.13
CA GLY A 22 14.14 -5.18 -5.68
C GLY A 22 13.70 -4.31 -6.86
N HIS A 23 12.91 -4.91 -7.76
CA HIS A 23 12.29 -4.23 -8.89
C HIS A 23 10.77 -4.54 -8.86
N PRO A 24 9.93 -3.67 -8.28
CA PRO A 24 10.23 -2.34 -7.72
C PRO A 24 10.95 -2.42 -6.36
N PRO A 25 11.67 -1.35 -5.96
CA PRO A 25 12.28 -1.28 -4.63
C PRO A 25 11.25 -1.06 -3.52
N TYR A 26 10.08 -0.48 -3.81
CA TYR A 26 9.03 -0.25 -2.82
C TYR A 26 7.75 -1.02 -3.14
N ILE A 27 7.21 -1.70 -2.12
CA ILE A 27 5.87 -2.28 -2.14
C ILE A 27 5.05 -1.65 -1.01
N ILE A 28 3.89 -1.11 -1.36
CA ILE A 28 2.89 -0.64 -0.41
C ILE A 28 1.79 -1.69 -0.35
N SER A 29 1.47 -2.19 0.85
CA SER A 29 0.54 -3.29 1.02
C SER A 29 -0.68 -2.91 1.85
N GLU A 30 -1.82 -3.48 1.48
CA GLU A 30 -3.04 -3.50 2.28
C GLU A 30 -3.60 -4.92 2.33
N ALA A 31 -4.05 -5.35 3.50
CA ALA A 31 -4.69 -6.64 3.73
C ALA A 31 -6.20 -6.46 3.99
N LYS A 32 -7.02 -7.30 3.36
CA LYS A 32 -8.46 -7.36 3.61
C LYS A 32 -8.89 -8.80 3.81
N TYR A 33 -9.49 -9.05 4.97
CA TYR A 33 -10.03 -10.36 5.32
C TYR A 33 -11.47 -10.55 4.81
N ASP A 34 -11.71 -11.69 4.19
CA ASP A 34 -12.99 -12.21 3.72
C ASP A 34 -13.80 -11.22 2.85
N THR A 35 -14.85 -10.65 3.43
CA THR A 35 -15.76 -9.71 2.76
C THR A 35 -15.31 -8.26 2.87
N SER A 36 -14.23 -7.98 3.63
CA SER A 36 -13.66 -6.63 3.77
C SER A 36 -13.15 -6.09 2.44
N ARG A 37 -13.30 -4.79 2.22
CA ARG A 37 -12.95 -4.09 0.97
C ARG A 37 -12.22 -2.79 1.28
N LEU A 38 -11.51 -2.28 0.27
CA LEU A 38 -10.99 -0.91 0.27
C LEU A 38 -12.15 0.07 0.41
N LYS A 39 -12.01 1.04 1.32
CA LYS A 39 -13.05 2.02 1.62
C LYS A 39 -12.87 3.29 0.79
N LYS A 40 -13.95 4.07 0.63
CA LYS A 40 -13.87 5.47 0.19
C LYS A 40 -13.63 6.33 1.43
N THR A 41 -12.69 7.27 1.34
CA THR A 41 -12.31 8.18 2.41
C THR A 41 -12.39 9.64 1.91
N ALA A 42 -12.19 10.61 2.81
CA ALA A 42 -12.10 12.03 2.43
C ALA A 42 -10.95 12.30 1.43
N ASP A 43 -9.89 11.49 1.47
CA ASP A 43 -8.71 11.63 0.61
C ASP A 43 -8.81 10.81 -0.69
N GLY A 44 -9.96 10.20 -0.96
CA GLY A 44 -10.16 9.28 -2.08
C GLY A 44 -10.28 7.82 -1.63
N ARG A 45 -10.20 6.90 -2.59
CA ARG A 45 -10.26 5.46 -2.32
C ARG A 45 -9.00 5.04 -1.55
N GLN A 46 -9.15 4.17 -0.55
CA GLN A 46 -8.02 3.56 0.14
C GLN A 46 -7.07 2.93 -0.88
N MET A 47 -5.75 3.10 -0.69
CA MET A 47 -4.67 2.72 -1.62
C MET A 47 -4.55 3.55 -2.91
N SER A 48 -5.37 4.58 -3.14
CA SER A 48 -5.13 5.52 -4.24
C SER A 48 -3.89 6.38 -3.96
N GLU A 49 -3.26 6.91 -5.01
CA GLU A 49 -2.04 7.73 -4.88
C GLU A 49 -2.24 8.88 -3.87
N LYS A 50 -3.33 9.64 -4.00
CA LYS A 50 -3.67 10.74 -3.07
C LYS A 50 -3.86 10.25 -1.64
N TRP A 51 -4.48 9.09 -1.45
CA TRP A 51 -4.68 8.51 -0.13
C TRP A 51 -3.37 8.06 0.52
N ILE A 52 -2.48 7.45 -0.27
CA ILE A 52 -1.15 7.00 0.13
C ILE A 52 -0.29 8.21 0.52
N ASP A 53 -0.22 9.23 -0.33
CA ASP A 53 0.58 10.43 -0.12
C ASP A 53 0.31 11.11 1.24
N ARG A 54 -0.97 11.18 1.62
CA ARG A 54 -1.44 11.75 2.89
C ARG A 54 -1.09 10.92 4.13
N ARG A 55 -0.70 9.66 3.95
CA ARG A 55 -0.44 8.70 5.04
C ARG A 55 1.02 8.21 5.10
N LEU A 56 1.83 8.44 4.07
CA LEU A 56 3.22 7.99 4.00
C LEU A 56 4.05 8.44 5.20
N GLU A 57 3.97 9.71 5.60
CA GLU A 57 4.75 10.25 6.72
C GLU A 57 4.40 9.64 8.08
N ARG A 58 3.24 8.99 8.20
CA ARG A 58 2.86 8.24 9.40
C ARG A 58 3.29 6.78 9.34
N ALA A 59 3.54 6.26 8.15
CA ALA A 59 3.87 4.86 7.89
C ALA A 59 5.39 4.61 7.85
N ILE A 60 6.18 5.59 7.38
CA ILE A 60 7.62 5.45 7.19
C ILE A 60 8.34 6.78 7.45
N ASP A 61 9.66 6.75 7.62
CA ASP A 61 10.45 7.97 7.79
C ASP A 61 10.44 8.88 6.55
N LYS A 62 10.82 10.13 6.78
CA LYS A 62 10.73 11.21 5.79
C LYS A 62 11.50 10.94 4.50
N ASN A 63 12.64 10.24 4.55
CA ASN A 63 13.48 10.02 3.37
C ASN A 63 12.85 9.00 2.43
N HIS A 64 12.37 7.89 2.98
CA HIS A 64 11.63 6.90 2.20
C HIS A 64 10.27 7.45 1.72
N ALA A 65 9.54 8.20 2.57
CA ALA A 65 8.29 8.86 2.16
C ALA A 65 8.49 9.80 0.96
N ARG A 66 9.55 10.61 0.97
CA ARG A 66 9.92 11.48 -0.16
C ARG A 66 10.26 10.70 -1.42
N SER A 67 10.97 9.58 -1.28
CA SER A 67 11.36 8.73 -2.42
C SER A 67 10.14 8.09 -3.07
N ILE A 68 9.22 7.56 -2.26
CA ILE A 68 7.95 7.00 -2.75
C ILE A 68 7.12 8.08 -3.47
N ARG A 69 6.96 9.27 -2.87
CA ARG A 69 6.23 10.38 -3.50
C ARG A 69 6.80 10.76 -4.86
N LYS A 70 8.13 10.85 -4.96
CA LYS A 70 8.80 11.15 -6.23
C LYS A 70 8.51 10.08 -7.28
N SER A 71 8.57 8.81 -6.89
CA SER A 71 8.29 7.68 -7.78
C SER A 71 6.84 7.65 -8.26
N LEU A 72 5.87 7.87 -7.36
CA LEU A 72 4.45 8.00 -7.69
C LEU A 72 4.21 9.14 -8.69
N PHE A 73 4.74 10.33 -8.41
CA PHE A 73 4.62 11.50 -9.30
C PHE A 73 5.29 11.29 -10.67
N SER A 74 6.44 10.62 -10.69
CA SER A 74 7.21 10.40 -11.93
C SER A 74 6.73 9.18 -12.71
N ALA A 75 5.81 8.39 -12.15
CA ALA A 75 5.34 7.09 -12.68
C ALA A 75 6.49 6.17 -13.15
N ASP A 76 7.62 6.18 -12.42
CA ASP A 76 8.87 5.51 -12.82
C ASP A 76 8.87 3.99 -12.56
N GLY A 77 7.77 3.45 -12.06
CA GLY A 77 7.61 2.03 -11.73
C GLY A 77 8.36 1.57 -10.49
N ASN A 78 9.00 2.47 -9.72
CA ASN A 78 9.75 2.09 -8.53
C ASN A 78 8.88 1.83 -7.29
N VAL A 79 7.57 2.00 -7.40
CA VAL A 79 6.58 1.73 -6.35
C VAL A 79 5.45 0.89 -6.94
N GLN A 80 5.09 -0.19 -6.27
CA GLN A 80 3.85 -0.92 -6.54
C GLN A 80 2.95 -0.98 -5.31
N SER A 81 1.64 -0.99 -5.55
CA SER A 81 0.61 -1.12 -4.53
C SER A 81 -0.05 -2.49 -4.65
N HIS A 82 -0.04 -3.27 -3.58
CA HIS A 82 -0.59 -4.63 -3.53
C HIS A 82 -1.73 -4.75 -2.51
N LEU A 83 -2.86 -5.30 -2.97
CA LEU A 83 -3.99 -5.70 -2.13
C LEU A 83 -3.97 -7.21 -1.93
N PHE A 84 -3.80 -7.61 -0.67
CA PHE A 84 -3.88 -8.99 -0.22
C PHE A 84 -5.30 -9.28 0.27
N ASN A 85 -6.04 -10.11 -0.45
CA ASN A 85 -7.36 -10.59 -0.03
C ASN A 85 -7.22 -11.96 0.60
N ILE A 86 -7.36 -12.03 1.92
CA ILE A 86 -7.28 -13.28 2.70
C ILE A 86 -8.68 -13.87 2.84
N LYS A 87 -8.87 -15.12 2.42
CA LYS A 87 -10.14 -15.85 2.51
C LYS A 87 -10.29 -16.51 3.88
N LYS A 88 -11.52 -16.89 4.26
CA LYS A 88 -11.79 -17.59 5.54
C LYS A 88 -11.03 -18.90 5.70
N ASN A 89 -10.73 -19.57 4.60
CA ASN A 89 -9.96 -20.82 4.58
C ASN A 89 -8.43 -20.61 4.58
N GLY A 90 -7.96 -19.35 4.64
CA GLY A 90 -6.53 -19.00 4.64
C GLY A 90 -5.95 -18.70 3.27
N ASP A 91 -6.69 -18.91 2.16
CA ASP A 91 -6.18 -18.62 0.82
C ASP A 91 -5.92 -17.12 0.64
N ILE A 92 -4.80 -16.78 -0.01
CA ILE A 92 -4.40 -15.40 -0.27
C ILE A 92 -4.46 -15.11 -1.76
N ILE A 93 -5.26 -14.11 -2.14
CA ILE A 93 -5.28 -13.56 -3.50
C ILE A 93 -4.55 -12.22 -3.47
N VAL A 94 -3.43 -12.12 -4.18
CA VAL A 94 -2.67 -10.87 -4.33
C VAL A 94 -3.13 -10.17 -5.61
N ASN A 95 -3.43 -8.88 -5.50
CA ASN A 95 -3.80 -8.06 -6.65
C ASN A 95 -2.93 -6.81 -6.68
N GLN A 96 -2.28 -6.55 -7.80
CA GLN A 96 -1.64 -5.26 -8.04
C GLN A 96 -2.71 -4.20 -8.33
N LEU A 97 -2.51 -3.01 -7.78
CA LEU A 97 -3.40 -1.86 -7.92
C LEU A 97 -2.77 -0.78 -8.78
N ASP A 98 -3.59 -0.11 -9.58
CA ASP A 98 -3.25 1.16 -10.24
C ASP A 98 -3.29 2.35 -9.27
N ASP A 99 -2.93 3.53 -9.77
CA ASP A 99 -2.94 4.82 -9.06
C ASP A 99 -4.32 5.19 -8.49
N MET A 100 -5.40 4.69 -9.08
CA MET A 100 -6.79 4.85 -8.65
C MET A 100 -7.29 3.75 -7.70
N ALA A 101 -6.41 2.85 -7.25
CA ALA A 101 -6.73 1.68 -6.42
C ALA A 101 -7.73 0.70 -7.08
N LYS A 102 -7.64 0.55 -8.40
CA LYS A 102 -8.31 -0.49 -9.16
C LYS A 102 -7.34 -1.63 -9.40
N LYS A 103 -7.87 -2.86 -9.42
CA LYS A 103 -7.09 -4.05 -9.71
C LYS A 103 -6.62 -4.00 -11.16
N MET A 104 -5.33 -4.17 -11.38
CA MET A 104 -4.75 -4.34 -12.71
C MET A 104 -5.18 -5.70 -13.28
N LYS A 105 -5.40 -5.77 -14.59
CA LYS A 105 -5.76 -6.99 -15.32
C LYS A 105 -4.52 -7.76 -15.75
#